data_AF-A0A9D1MKS3-F1
#
_entry.id   AF-A0A9D1MKS3-F1
#
_cell.length_a   1.000
_cell.length_b   1.000
_cell.length_c   1.000
_cell.angle_alpha   90.00
_cell.angle_beta   90.00
_cell.angle_gamma   90.00
#
_symmetry.space_group_name_H-M   'P 1'
#
loop_
_entity.id
_entity.type
_entity.pdbx_description
1 polymer ?
#
loop_
_entity_poly.entity_id
_entity_poly.type
_entity_poly.pdbx_seq_one_letter_code
_entity_poly.pdbx_strand_id
1 'polypeptide(L)'
;MSTKKKFSIIYRIFLFMLCAVISLSLFAGCGGGGGKTEATVMDISIKTQPKTEYILGDAFDITGGELELLYTDETTSTIAFSAEGVTVTPPDMTTVGSKTVTVEYDGFVDTYMITVSGKTYTITYNLNYEGAPAASHAQVPDGQAITAPSEPTRTGYRFDGWYTAAQDGTLFDFSSSKADKDLTLYAAWTKVYTVTFSLNYTGAPADKLVEVEENTPVSESAAPSTLRDDFLFIGWYTAADGGEKYSFATAVTKDISLYAHWEEISSEINTYDVTFDYCYSGLADTVVRVAENDTVEKPADPTASGRTFVGWYTDEQYTSAYDFSTPVTQSITLYAKWNVTAYTIRFVYSIDGKETVYATRTVIPGLFATKIDMPEVSGYYFVKDQWYTDAAFTTLFDFTKPVNDDATLYAKPLKENKFEAEFTYIDANKTGQGSSNNMTGLDIIDPDNGTAQASNGFYVSNLYYNGAFLEFVIESEAEVTDAVLMLRLTAEWEDMFIAPKDTTVNGKNYYSFVVSSAPALTDTDGNVKKDEKGYVLYDTTKEVEYDYDPIALEGAIPFDVSMYDKRPFDNHLITTQLHLYKGTNVIRLTVNNNHSHDGTIHAEAPTIDCMFIYTDVKLSWSPYTHNTDGMSL
;
A
#
# COMPACT_ATOMS: atom_id res chain seq x y z
N MET A 1 39.41 40.92 19.51
CA MET A 1 40.49 40.58 18.54
C MET A 1 39.79 40.06 17.30
N SER A 2 39.88 40.72 16.13
CA SER A 2 41.03 40.74 15.20
C SER A 2 41.34 39.33 14.68
N THR A 3 41.38 39.04 13.37
CA THR A 3 41.67 39.94 12.23
C THR A 3 41.00 39.50 10.92
N LYS A 4 40.68 40.48 10.06
CA LYS A 4 40.19 40.31 8.68
C LYS A 4 41.22 39.62 7.77
N LYS A 5 40.75 39.00 6.68
CA LYS A 5 41.39 39.15 5.34
C LYS A 5 40.37 39.00 4.20
N LYS A 6 40.02 40.13 3.57
CA LYS A 6 39.56 40.18 2.17
C LYS A 6 40.80 40.14 1.27
N PHE A 7 40.66 39.66 0.03
CA PHE A 7 41.51 40.13 -1.07
C PHE A 7 40.70 40.26 -2.37
N SER A 8 40.92 41.36 -3.09
CA SER A 8 40.29 41.72 -4.36
C SER A 8 41.26 42.62 -5.14
N ILE A 9 41.69 42.16 -6.33
CA ILE A 9 42.54 42.79 -7.37
C ILE A 9 42.20 41.98 -8.65
N ILE A 10 41.76 42.46 -9.83
CA ILE A 10 41.60 43.79 -10.45
C ILE A 10 42.90 44.45 -10.92
N TYR A 11 43.24 44.38 -12.23
CA TYR A 11 43.84 45.49 -13.01
C TYR A 11 43.81 45.25 -14.55
N ARG A 12 43.13 46.19 -15.25
CA ARG A 12 43.45 46.86 -16.55
C ARG A 12 43.62 46.08 -17.87
N ILE A 13 42.77 46.31 -18.90
CA ILE A 13 42.62 47.47 -19.84
C ILE A 13 43.60 47.47 -21.04
N PHE A 14 43.02 47.20 -22.22
CA PHE A 14 43.26 47.78 -23.57
C PHE A 14 42.00 47.38 -24.37
N LEU A 15 41.00 48.22 -24.64
CA LEU A 15 40.95 49.43 -25.47
C LEU A 15 41.41 49.23 -26.92
N PHE A 16 40.45 49.01 -27.81
CA PHE A 16 40.45 49.58 -29.16
C PHE A 16 39.03 50.09 -29.52
N MET A 17 38.97 51.35 -29.93
CA MET A 17 37.86 51.91 -30.75
C MET A 17 38.01 51.35 -32.19
N LEU A 18 37.10 51.54 -33.17
CA LEU A 18 36.12 52.62 -33.39
C LEU A 18 35.00 52.15 -34.34
N CYS A 19 33.89 52.88 -34.35
CA CYS A 19 32.80 52.76 -35.30
C CYS A 19 33.23 52.83 -36.79
N ALA A 20 32.52 52.12 -37.66
CA ALA A 20 32.36 52.49 -39.06
C ALA A 20 30.98 52.05 -39.58
N VAL A 21 29.98 52.92 -39.39
CA VAL A 21 28.76 52.88 -40.23
C VAL A 21 29.19 53.32 -41.62
N ILE A 22 29.03 52.47 -42.63
CA ILE A 22 29.18 52.87 -44.04
C ILE A 22 27.84 52.64 -44.75
N SER A 23 26.98 53.65 -44.62
CA SER A 23 26.04 53.98 -45.67
C SER A 23 26.81 54.74 -46.76
N LEU A 24 26.94 54.17 -47.96
CA LEU A 24 27.15 54.99 -49.15
C LEU A 24 26.45 54.39 -50.37
N SER A 25 25.80 55.28 -51.11
CA SER A 25 24.77 54.99 -52.09
C SER A 25 25.29 54.90 -53.53
N LEU A 26 24.50 54.22 -54.37
CA LEU A 26 24.32 54.49 -55.81
C LEU A 26 25.56 54.34 -56.71
N PHE A 27 25.57 53.24 -57.47
CA PHE A 27 25.86 53.32 -58.90
C PHE A 27 24.66 52.78 -59.69
N ALA A 28 24.12 53.60 -60.59
CA ALA A 28 23.10 53.17 -61.53
C ALA A 28 23.74 52.32 -62.64
N GLY A 29 23.50 51.02 -62.61
CA GLY A 29 23.84 50.09 -63.68
C GLY A 29 22.57 49.54 -64.32
N CYS A 30 22.21 50.05 -65.49
CA CYS A 30 21.05 49.53 -66.23
C CYS A 30 21.44 48.18 -66.86
N GLY A 31 20.88 47.07 -66.37
CA GLY A 31 21.11 45.71 -66.86
C GLY A 31 19.87 44.85 -66.59
N GLY A 32 19.30 44.26 -67.63
CA GLY A 32 17.93 43.75 -67.59
C GLY A 32 17.76 42.37 -66.95
N GLY A 33 16.55 42.16 -66.41
CA GLY A 33 15.77 40.94 -66.62
C GLY A 33 16.33 39.64 -66.04
N GLY A 34 16.06 39.40 -64.76
CA GLY A 34 16.34 38.13 -64.10
C GLY A 34 15.92 38.18 -62.65
N GLY A 35 14.61 38.29 -62.39
CA GLY A 35 14.09 38.18 -61.03
C GLY A 35 14.34 36.77 -60.52
N LYS A 36 15.41 36.60 -59.73
CA LYS A 36 15.50 35.47 -58.82
C LYS A 36 14.42 35.67 -57.78
N THR A 37 13.40 34.82 -57.79
CA THR A 37 12.61 34.55 -56.59
C THR A 37 13.57 34.21 -55.46
N GLU A 38 13.49 34.92 -54.34
CA GLU A 38 14.16 34.49 -53.12
C GLU A 38 13.56 33.12 -52.73
N ALA A 39 14.42 32.18 -52.34
CA ALA A 39 13.97 30.85 -51.95
C ALA A 39 13.20 30.97 -50.64
N THR A 40 11.91 30.65 -50.66
CA THR A 40 11.06 30.64 -49.46
C THR A 40 11.17 29.31 -48.74
N VAL A 41 10.86 29.28 -47.45
CA VAL A 41 10.69 28.01 -46.72
C VAL A 41 9.55 27.22 -47.37
N MET A 42 9.76 25.92 -47.48
CA MET A 42 8.84 24.95 -48.06
C MET A 42 8.41 23.91 -47.02
N ASP A 43 9.27 23.61 -46.04
CA ASP A 43 8.97 22.72 -44.93
C ASP A 43 9.96 22.95 -43.77
N ILE A 44 9.63 22.44 -42.57
CA ILE A 44 10.54 22.38 -41.42
C ILE A 44 10.58 20.97 -40.84
N SER A 45 11.71 20.61 -40.22
CA SER A 45 11.80 19.39 -39.43
C SER A 45 12.73 19.57 -38.23
N ILE A 46 12.49 18.85 -37.15
CA ILE A 46 13.33 18.88 -35.96
C ILE A 46 14.60 18.06 -36.22
N LYS A 47 15.72 18.78 -36.37
CA LYS A 47 17.04 18.23 -36.64
C LYS A 47 17.70 17.68 -35.38
N THR A 48 17.47 18.32 -34.25
CA THR A 48 17.99 17.92 -32.95
C THR A 48 16.96 18.27 -31.89
N GLN A 49 16.53 17.26 -31.13
CA GLN A 49 15.65 17.44 -29.99
C GLN A 49 16.49 17.92 -28.78
N PRO A 50 15.97 18.85 -27.95
CA PRO A 50 16.60 19.25 -26.69
C PRO A 50 16.38 18.16 -25.62
N LYS A 51 16.40 18.52 -24.32
CA LYS A 51 16.06 17.58 -23.23
C LYS A 51 14.65 17.00 -23.46
N THR A 52 14.54 15.68 -23.51
CA THR A 52 13.29 14.93 -23.73
C THR A 52 12.78 14.17 -22.49
N GLU A 53 13.56 14.04 -21.41
CA GLU A 53 13.14 13.35 -20.17
C GLU A 53 13.14 14.33 -19.00
N TYR A 54 12.03 14.40 -18.26
CA TYR A 54 11.79 15.35 -17.16
C TYR A 54 11.19 14.64 -15.94
N ILE A 55 11.39 15.21 -14.76
CA ILE A 55 10.64 14.84 -13.55
C ILE A 55 9.56 15.90 -13.30
N LEU A 56 8.40 15.49 -12.78
CA LEU A 56 7.30 16.36 -12.42
C LEU A 56 7.77 17.57 -11.59
N GLY A 57 7.53 18.79 -12.10
CA GLY A 57 7.99 20.05 -11.51
C GLY A 57 9.34 20.58 -12.03
N ASP A 58 10.03 19.87 -12.94
CA ASP A 58 11.14 20.44 -13.71
C ASP A 58 10.66 21.61 -14.59
N ALA A 59 11.54 22.59 -14.80
CA ALA A 59 11.34 23.60 -15.84
C ALA A 59 11.59 23.00 -17.23
N PHE A 60 10.69 23.28 -18.18
CA PHE A 60 10.85 22.93 -19.59
C PHE A 60 12.06 23.66 -20.21
N ASP A 61 12.89 22.94 -20.97
CA ASP A 61 14.14 23.47 -21.54
C ASP A 61 14.28 23.15 -23.04
N ILE A 62 14.36 24.22 -23.83
CA ILE A 62 14.54 24.16 -25.30
C ILE A 62 16.01 24.22 -25.72
N THR A 63 16.95 24.31 -24.77
CA THR A 63 18.38 24.50 -25.04
C THR A 63 18.95 23.34 -25.84
N GLY A 64 19.58 23.64 -26.97
CA GLY A 64 20.15 22.64 -27.88
C GLY A 64 19.18 22.09 -28.93
N GLY A 65 17.90 22.50 -28.91
CA GLY A 65 16.95 22.16 -29.97
C GLY A 65 17.27 22.91 -31.27
N GLU A 66 17.22 22.21 -32.40
CA GLU A 66 17.50 22.75 -33.74
C GLU A 66 16.44 22.31 -34.76
N LEU A 67 15.97 23.25 -35.59
CA LEU A 67 15.19 23.00 -36.79
C LEU A 67 16.09 22.94 -38.02
N GLU A 68 15.82 22.01 -38.93
CA GLU A 68 16.24 22.07 -40.33
C GLU A 68 15.11 22.67 -41.17
N LEU A 69 15.40 23.78 -41.82
CA LEU A 69 14.51 24.44 -42.79
C LEU A 69 14.84 23.93 -44.19
N LEU A 70 13.83 23.50 -44.94
CA LEU A 70 13.92 23.15 -46.34
C LEU A 70 13.35 24.28 -47.20
N TYR A 71 14.08 24.73 -48.22
CA TYR A 71 13.66 25.82 -49.10
C TYR A 71 13.16 25.32 -50.47
N THR A 72 12.41 26.17 -51.18
CA THR A 72 11.89 25.88 -52.53
C THR A 72 12.95 25.64 -53.61
N ASP A 73 14.23 25.90 -53.34
CA ASP A 73 15.36 25.61 -54.24
C ASP A 73 16.13 24.33 -53.86
N GLU A 74 15.52 23.47 -53.02
CA GLU A 74 16.06 22.21 -52.51
C GLU A 74 17.29 22.37 -51.58
N THR A 75 17.66 23.60 -51.21
CA THR A 75 18.68 23.82 -50.18
C THR A 75 18.10 23.69 -48.77
N THR A 76 18.96 23.41 -47.78
CA THR A 76 18.58 23.40 -46.36
C THR A 76 19.43 24.37 -45.54
N SER A 77 18.87 24.82 -44.41
CA SER A 77 19.61 25.56 -43.37
C SER A 77 19.20 25.07 -41.98
N THR A 78 19.98 25.40 -40.96
CA THR A 78 19.67 25.02 -39.57
C THR A 78 19.59 26.24 -38.68
N ILE A 79 18.55 26.31 -37.86
CA ILE A 79 18.33 27.37 -36.86
C ILE A 79 18.02 26.74 -35.50
N ALA A 80 18.44 27.40 -34.42
CA ALA A 80 18.12 26.95 -33.07
C ALA A 80 16.66 27.27 -32.71
N PHE A 81 16.06 26.51 -31.78
CA PHE A 81 14.72 26.77 -31.23
C PHE A 81 14.60 28.15 -30.56
N SER A 82 15.72 28.76 -30.17
CA SER A 82 15.79 30.11 -29.61
C SER A 82 15.99 31.22 -30.66
N ALA A 83 15.91 30.91 -31.96
CA ALA A 83 16.04 31.88 -33.04
C ALA A 83 14.80 32.77 -33.17
N GLU A 84 14.99 34.00 -33.66
CA GLU A 84 13.89 34.93 -33.92
C GLU A 84 12.93 34.35 -34.97
N GLY A 85 11.63 34.33 -34.64
CA GLY A 85 10.58 33.75 -35.50
C GLY A 85 10.23 32.29 -35.19
N VAL A 86 11.04 31.57 -34.40
CA VAL A 86 10.66 30.23 -33.91
C VAL A 86 9.79 30.36 -32.67
N THR A 87 8.65 29.67 -32.64
CA THR A 87 7.79 29.55 -31.47
C THR A 87 7.78 28.10 -31.00
N VAL A 88 8.27 27.85 -29.78
CA VAL A 88 8.12 26.55 -29.12
C VAL A 88 7.01 26.68 -28.08
N THR A 89 5.96 25.89 -28.21
CA THR A 89 4.86 25.83 -27.25
C THR A 89 5.22 24.83 -26.14
N PRO A 90 5.40 25.27 -24.88
CA PRO A 90 5.67 24.35 -23.78
C PRO A 90 4.45 23.46 -23.50
N PRO A 91 4.63 22.15 -23.27
CA PRO A 91 3.57 21.27 -22.84
C PRO A 91 3.18 21.52 -21.36
N ASP A 92 2.12 20.87 -20.90
CA ASP A 92 1.80 20.82 -19.47
C ASP A 92 2.86 20.02 -18.69
N MET A 93 3.73 20.74 -17.98
CA MET A 93 4.74 20.20 -17.07
C MET A 93 4.20 19.89 -15.66
N THR A 94 2.90 20.11 -15.41
CA THR A 94 2.25 19.89 -14.10
C THR A 94 1.59 18.52 -13.96
N THR A 95 1.59 17.71 -15.03
CA THR A 95 1.11 16.33 -15.05
C THR A 95 2.16 15.38 -15.62
N VAL A 96 2.12 14.11 -15.20
CA VAL A 96 3.03 13.06 -15.69
C VAL A 96 2.60 12.53 -17.08
N GLY A 97 3.45 11.71 -17.69
CA GLY A 97 3.20 11.02 -18.96
C GLY A 97 4.03 11.57 -20.12
N SER A 98 3.81 11.02 -21.31
CA SER A 98 4.30 11.57 -22.57
C SER A 98 3.60 12.90 -22.88
N LYS A 99 4.32 13.84 -23.49
CA LYS A 99 3.84 15.18 -23.84
C LYS A 99 4.36 15.60 -25.21
N THR A 100 3.47 16.08 -26.07
CA THR A 100 3.84 16.69 -27.35
C THR A 100 4.34 18.12 -27.15
N VAL A 101 5.49 18.44 -27.72
CA VAL A 101 5.99 19.81 -27.87
C VAL A 101 5.78 20.23 -29.32
N THR A 102 5.13 21.36 -29.53
CA THR A 102 4.93 21.96 -30.86
C THR A 102 6.00 23.01 -31.13
N VAL A 103 6.64 22.94 -32.30
CA VAL A 103 7.59 23.93 -32.80
C VAL A 103 7.07 24.52 -34.11
N GLU A 104 6.86 25.83 -34.15
CA GLU A 104 6.37 26.56 -35.32
C GLU A 104 7.42 27.54 -35.86
N TYR A 105 7.56 27.61 -37.19
CA TYR A 105 8.34 28.62 -37.88
C TYR A 105 7.73 28.94 -39.26
N ASP A 106 7.49 30.23 -39.54
CA ASP A 106 6.91 30.73 -40.81
C ASP A 106 5.57 30.06 -41.21
N GLY A 107 4.77 29.64 -40.21
CA GLY A 107 3.49 28.94 -40.39
C GLY A 107 3.60 27.44 -40.68
N PHE A 108 4.82 26.89 -40.75
CA PHE A 108 5.06 25.45 -40.73
C PHE A 108 5.21 24.96 -39.29
N VAL A 109 4.81 23.72 -39.03
CA VAL A 109 4.80 23.10 -37.70
C VAL A 109 5.42 21.72 -37.76
N ASP A 110 6.30 21.42 -36.81
CA ASP A 110 6.76 20.06 -36.50
C ASP A 110 6.67 19.81 -34.99
N THR A 111 6.71 18.54 -34.57
CA THR A 111 6.50 18.14 -33.17
C THR A 111 7.51 17.11 -32.70
N TYR A 112 7.79 17.11 -31.39
CA TYR A 112 8.54 16.04 -30.74
C TYR A 112 7.94 15.71 -29.39
N MET A 113 8.19 14.48 -28.92
CA MET A 113 7.69 14.02 -27.63
C MET A 113 8.74 14.22 -26.53
N ILE A 114 8.26 14.53 -25.33
CA ILE A 114 9.02 14.46 -24.09
C ILE A 114 8.27 13.58 -23.08
N THR A 115 8.98 13.01 -22.12
CA THR A 115 8.40 12.21 -21.03
C THR A 115 8.54 12.95 -19.71
N VAL A 116 7.44 13.16 -18.98
CA VAL A 116 7.43 13.68 -17.61
C VAL A 116 7.14 12.54 -16.64
N SER A 117 8.18 12.06 -15.95
CA SER A 117 8.06 11.00 -14.93
C SER A 117 7.60 11.56 -13.59
N GLY A 118 6.87 10.75 -12.83
CA GLY A 118 6.56 11.05 -11.43
C GLY A 118 7.84 11.10 -10.57
N LYS A 119 7.84 11.95 -9.54
CA LYS A 119 8.95 12.03 -8.60
C LYS A 119 8.91 10.83 -7.64
N THR A 120 10.03 10.18 -7.42
CA THR A 120 10.19 9.11 -6.41
C THR A 120 11.26 9.46 -5.40
N TYR A 121 11.19 8.82 -4.23
CA TYR A 121 12.19 8.92 -3.17
C TYR A 121 12.69 7.55 -2.75
N THR A 122 13.94 7.51 -2.35
CA THR A 122 14.62 6.33 -1.84
C THR A 122 14.41 6.24 -0.33
N ILE A 123 13.68 5.21 0.10
CA ILE A 123 13.57 4.85 1.52
C ILE A 123 14.58 3.73 1.80
N THR A 124 15.58 4.01 2.63
CA THR A 124 16.68 3.11 2.99
C THR A 124 16.43 2.49 4.37
N TYR A 125 16.48 1.17 4.45
CA TYR A 125 16.29 0.40 5.67
C TYR A 125 17.64 -0.14 6.19
N ASN A 126 18.24 0.60 7.12
CA ASN A 126 19.54 0.30 7.69
C ASN A 126 19.41 -0.51 8.98
N LEU A 127 19.97 -1.73 9.00
CA LEU A 127 19.90 -2.62 10.18
C LEU A 127 20.71 -2.12 11.39
N ASN A 128 21.52 -1.08 11.25
CA ASN A 128 22.13 -0.33 12.37
C ASN A 128 22.96 -1.17 13.36
N TYR A 129 23.66 -2.20 12.88
CA TYR A 129 24.64 -2.96 13.66
C TYR A 129 25.89 -3.32 12.85
N GLU A 130 27.02 -3.52 13.54
CA GLU A 130 28.31 -3.86 12.91
C GLU A 130 28.26 -5.25 12.26
N GLY A 131 28.68 -5.34 11.00
CA GLY A 131 28.61 -6.59 10.22
C GLY A 131 27.22 -6.94 9.68
N ALA A 132 26.26 -6.00 9.74
CA ALA A 132 24.97 -6.17 9.06
C ALA A 132 25.12 -6.35 7.53
N PRO A 133 24.20 -7.08 6.88
CA PRO A 133 23.99 -7.00 5.44
C PRO A 133 23.81 -5.55 4.94
N ALA A 134 24.03 -5.34 3.64
CA ALA A 134 23.73 -4.06 3.01
C ALA A 134 22.26 -3.67 3.23
N ALA A 135 22.01 -2.37 3.45
CA ALA A 135 20.67 -1.84 3.62
C ALA A 135 19.78 -2.17 2.42
N SER A 136 18.52 -2.50 2.66
CA SER A 136 17.52 -2.61 1.61
C SER A 136 16.94 -1.23 1.29
N HIS A 137 16.34 -1.11 0.10
CA HIS A 137 15.85 0.16 -0.43
C HIS A 137 14.48 -0.04 -1.07
N ALA A 138 13.58 0.92 -0.92
CA ALA A 138 12.34 1.03 -1.68
C ALA A 138 12.31 2.37 -2.44
N GLN A 139 11.78 2.36 -3.66
CA GLN A 139 11.41 3.59 -4.37
C GLN A 139 9.92 3.85 -4.12
N VAL A 140 9.60 5.00 -3.53
CA VAL A 140 8.22 5.38 -3.18
C VAL A 140 7.88 6.69 -3.90
N PRO A 141 6.78 6.78 -4.68
CA PRO A 141 6.38 8.02 -5.33
C PRO A 141 6.03 9.14 -4.34
N ASP A 142 6.19 10.39 -4.76
CA ASP A 142 5.89 11.58 -3.96
C ASP A 142 4.44 11.56 -3.44
N GLY A 143 4.29 11.77 -2.13
CA GLY A 143 2.99 11.76 -1.45
C GLY A 143 2.38 10.37 -1.17
N GLN A 144 2.97 9.27 -1.67
CA GLN A 144 2.54 7.91 -1.33
C GLN A 144 3.03 7.48 0.05
N ALA A 145 2.34 6.54 0.71
CA ALA A 145 2.75 6.10 2.04
C ALA A 145 4.03 5.27 2.00
N ILE A 146 4.79 5.31 3.09
CA ILE A 146 5.99 4.51 3.26
C ILE A 146 5.57 3.17 3.88
N THR A 147 5.84 2.06 3.20
CA THR A 147 5.45 0.71 3.65
C THR A 147 6.56 0.05 4.47
N ALA A 148 6.21 -0.60 5.58
CA ALA A 148 7.18 -1.26 6.45
C ALA A 148 7.80 -2.48 5.75
N PRO A 149 9.13 -2.69 5.84
CA PRO A 149 9.77 -3.91 5.34
C PRO A 149 9.46 -5.09 6.27
N SER A 150 9.72 -6.31 5.81
CA SER A 150 9.71 -7.49 6.67
C SER A 150 10.61 -7.29 7.89
N GLU A 151 10.09 -7.55 9.08
CA GLU A 151 10.84 -7.43 10.35
C GLU A 151 12.18 -8.19 10.27
N PRO A 152 13.31 -7.51 10.53
CA PRO A 152 14.62 -8.15 10.50
C PRO A 152 14.85 -9.00 11.75
N THR A 153 15.74 -9.99 11.65
CA THR A 153 16.13 -10.84 12.77
C THR A 153 17.63 -10.71 13.08
N ARG A 154 18.00 -10.84 14.36
CA ARG A 154 19.38 -10.74 14.83
C ARG A 154 19.57 -11.61 16.07
N THR A 155 20.42 -12.64 15.98
CA THR A 155 20.63 -13.61 17.08
C THR A 155 21.03 -12.92 18.39
N GLY A 156 20.27 -13.15 19.47
CA GLY A 156 20.49 -12.55 20.79
C GLY A 156 19.96 -11.11 20.94
N TYR A 157 19.15 -10.63 19.99
CA TYR A 157 18.53 -9.31 20.03
C TYR A 157 17.07 -9.36 19.57
N ARG A 158 16.20 -8.69 20.32
CA ARG A 158 14.83 -8.37 19.92
C ARG A 158 14.84 -7.12 19.03
N PHE A 159 14.03 -7.12 17.97
CA PHE A 159 13.80 -5.94 17.14
C PHE A 159 12.74 -5.05 17.79
N ASP A 160 13.05 -3.77 18.04
CA ASP A 160 12.13 -2.82 18.70
C ASP A 160 11.54 -1.77 17.74
N GLY A 161 11.71 -1.96 16.42
CA GLY A 161 11.14 -1.10 15.38
C GLY A 161 12.18 -0.28 14.58
N TRP A 162 11.66 0.52 13.65
CA TRP A 162 12.43 1.42 12.79
C TRP A 162 12.45 2.84 13.35
N TYR A 163 13.60 3.50 13.35
CA TYR A 163 13.80 4.80 13.98
C TYR A 163 14.38 5.83 12.99
N THR A 164 14.06 7.10 13.21
CA THR A 164 14.43 8.24 12.33
C THR A 164 15.91 8.62 12.35
N ALA A 165 16.71 8.05 13.26
CA ALA A 165 18.15 8.27 13.35
C ALA A 165 18.85 7.04 13.97
N ALA A 166 20.14 6.86 13.68
CA ALA A 166 20.96 5.74 14.18
C ALA A 166 21.13 5.72 15.71
N GLN A 167 21.04 6.89 16.35
CA GLN A 167 21.09 7.12 17.79
C GLN A 167 20.07 8.22 18.12
N ASP A 168 19.41 8.13 19.28
CA ASP A 168 18.43 9.10 19.81
C ASP A 168 17.30 9.49 18.83
N GLY A 169 17.00 8.62 17.86
CA GLY A 169 15.88 8.79 16.93
C GLY A 169 14.52 8.59 17.62
N THR A 170 13.46 8.96 16.93
CA THR A 170 12.09 8.60 17.30
C THR A 170 11.66 7.36 16.55
N LEU A 171 10.82 6.51 17.17
CA LEU A 171 10.14 5.42 16.48
C LEU A 171 9.38 5.98 15.27
N PHE A 172 9.55 5.37 14.11
CA PHE A 172 8.95 5.80 12.85
C PHE A 172 7.53 5.26 12.72
N ASP A 173 6.59 6.16 12.41
CA ASP A 173 5.17 5.85 12.31
C ASP A 173 4.78 5.63 10.85
N PHE A 174 4.83 4.37 10.39
CA PHE A 174 4.41 3.98 9.06
C PHE A 174 2.91 4.27 8.79
N SER A 175 2.06 4.43 9.82
CA SER A 175 0.63 4.68 9.64
C SER A 175 0.26 6.13 9.34
N SER A 176 1.24 7.03 9.21
CA SER A 176 1.00 8.45 8.89
C SER A 176 2.11 9.07 8.02
N SER A 177 3.16 8.32 7.70
CA SER A 177 4.33 8.84 6.98
C SER A 177 4.22 8.62 5.48
N LYS A 178 4.27 9.72 4.72
CA LYS A 178 4.34 9.74 3.26
C LYS A 178 5.73 10.13 2.78
N ALA A 179 6.11 9.67 1.60
CA ALA A 179 7.41 10.00 1.01
C ALA A 179 7.41 11.43 0.45
N ASP A 180 8.20 12.32 1.06
CA ASP A 180 8.41 13.73 0.68
C ASP A 180 9.90 14.08 0.43
N LYS A 181 10.79 13.10 0.66
CA LYS A 181 12.26 13.17 0.54
C LYS A 181 12.86 11.77 0.67
N ASP A 182 14.10 11.60 0.24
CA ASP A 182 14.90 10.42 0.58
C ASP A 182 15.04 10.31 2.11
N LEU A 183 14.85 9.10 2.64
CA LEU A 183 14.81 8.84 4.08
C LEU A 183 15.64 7.60 4.41
N THR A 184 16.44 7.67 5.47
CA THR A 184 17.07 6.47 6.06
C THR A 184 16.44 6.17 7.41
N LEU A 185 15.95 4.95 7.56
CA LEU A 185 15.41 4.41 8.80
C LEU A 185 16.39 3.40 9.39
N TYR A 186 16.51 3.39 10.71
CA TYR A 186 17.48 2.61 11.45
C TYR A 186 16.79 1.62 12.37
N ALA A 187 17.14 0.34 12.29
CA ALA A 187 16.59 -0.66 13.21
C ALA A 187 17.08 -0.42 14.65
N ALA A 188 16.16 -0.48 15.61
CA ALA A 188 16.50 -0.54 17.04
C ALA A 188 16.53 -2.00 17.51
N TRP A 189 17.45 -2.28 18.43
CA TRP A 189 17.73 -3.64 18.93
C TRP A 189 17.99 -3.65 20.43
N THR A 190 17.14 -4.34 21.16
CA THR A 190 17.35 -4.66 22.58
C THR A 190 18.09 -5.99 22.65
N LYS A 191 19.20 -6.02 23.38
CA LYS A 191 19.93 -7.25 23.64
C LYS A 191 19.14 -8.11 24.65
N VAL A 192 18.94 -9.37 24.32
CA VAL A 192 18.17 -10.31 25.14
C VAL A 192 18.99 -11.57 25.46
N TYR A 193 18.62 -12.21 26.56
CA TYR A 193 19.13 -13.50 27.00
C TYR A 193 17.97 -14.48 27.20
N THR A 194 18.23 -15.77 26.96
CA THR A 194 17.24 -16.83 27.12
C THR A 194 17.25 -17.38 28.55
N VAL A 195 16.10 -17.33 29.21
CA VAL A 195 15.83 -18.10 30.43
C VAL A 195 15.07 -19.35 30.04
N THR A 196 15.68 -20.52 30.30
CA THR A 196 15.10 -21.83 30.03
C THR A 196 14.57 -22.44 31.32
N PHE A 197 13.25 -22.59 31.45
CA PHE A 197 12.61 -23.23 32.58
C PHE A 197 12.38 -24.72 32.29
N SER A 198 13.04 -25.58 33.04
CA SER A 198 12.86 -27.04 32.98
C SER A 198 12.12 -27.55 34.21
N LEU A 199 11.00 -28.24 34.00
CA LEU A 199 10.22 -28.84 35.09
C LEU A 199 10.93 -30.03 35.76
N ASN A 200 12.05 -30.51 35.20
CA ASN A 200 13.01 -31.38 35.90
C ASN A 200 12.41 -32.68 36.50
N TYR A 201 11.47 -33.32 35.78
CA TYR A 201 10.96 -34.65 36.12
C TYR A 201 10.69 -35.50 34.86
N THR A 202 10.75 -36.82 35.03
CA THR A 202 10.54 -37.78 33.93
C THR A 202 9.12 -37.66 33.36
N GLY A 203 9.01 -37.35 32.06
CA GLY A 203 7.71 -37.18 31.40
C GLY A 203 7.12 -35.77 31.51
N ALA A 204 7.90 -34.79 31.96
CA ALA A 204 7.51 -33.39 31.92
C ALA A 204 7.24 -32.89 30.47
N PRO A 205 6.41 -31.83 30.31
CA PRO A 205 6.39 -31.01 29.10
C PRO A 205 7.78 -30.50 28.69
N ALA A 206 7.91 -30.09 27.42
CA ALA A 206 9.14 -29.45 26.94
C ALA A 206 9.46 -28.17 27.72
N ASP A 207 10.75 -27.88 27.88
CA ASP A 207 11.23 -26.68 28.58
C ASP A 207 10.63 -25.39 27.99
N LYS A 208 10.25 -24.45 28.86
CA LYS A 208 9.70 -23.15 28.45
C LYS A 208 10.85 -22.14 28.32
N LEU A 209 10.99 -21.55 27.13
CA LEU A 209 11.99 -20.51 26.87
C LEU A 209 11.35 -19.12 27.00
N VAL A 210 12.04 -18.20 27.66
CA VAL A 210 11.62 -16.79 27.82
C VAL A 210 12.80 -15.89 27.48
N GLU A 211 12.63 -14.98 26.53
CA GLU A 211 13.62 -13.93 26.25
C GLU A 211 13.48 -12.78 27.25
N VAL A 212 14.60 -12.31 27.79
CA VAL A 212 14.67 -11.29 28.84
C VAL A 212 15.72 -10.26 28.47
N GLU A 213 15.43 -8.99 28.67
CA GLU A 213 16.35 -7.89 28.37
C GLU A 213 17.59 -7.93 29.27
N GLU A 214 18.77 -7.68 28.69
CA GLU A 214 20.03 -7.68 29.43
C GLU A 214 19.99 -6.72 30.65
N ASN A 215 20.45 -7.21 31.80
CA ASN A 215 20.43 -6.54 33.11
C ASN A 215 19.03 -6.31 33.71
N THR A 216 17.97 -6.92 33.16
CA THR A 216 16.63 -6.93 33.76
C THR A 216 16.31 -8.28 34.42
N PRO A 217 15.48 -8.32 35.49
CA PRO A 217 14.99 -9.59 36.02
C PRO A 217 13.99 -10.26 35.08
N VAL A 218 13.97 -11.59 35.07
CA VAL A 218 12.88 -12.37 34.46
C VAL A 218 11.64 -12.31 35.34
N SER A 219 10.44 -12.14 34.76
CA SER A 219 9.19 -12.16 35.53
C SER A 219 8.87 -13.58 36.01
N GLU A 220 8.47 -13.72 37.26
CA GLU A 220 8.03 -15.01 37.82
C GLU A 220 6.78 -15.56 37.12
N SER A 221 5.85 -14.67 36.74
CA SER A 221 4.67 -15.00 35.92
C SER A 221 5.01 -15.53 34.52
N ALA A 222 6.26 -15.41 34.06
CA ALA A 222 6.72 -15.99 32.80
C ALA A 222 7.15 -17.46 32.94
N ALA A 223 7.23 -18.03 34.15
CA ALA A 223 7.51 -19.45 34.37
C ALA A 223 6.38 -20.38 33.80
N PRO A 224 6.64 -21.69 33.60
CA PRO A 224 5.58 -22.67 33.35
C PRO A 224 4.78 -22.98 34.63
N SER A 225 3.60 -23.59 34.48
CA SER A 225 2.82 -24.07 35.63
C SER A 225 3.61 -25.10 36.44
N THR A 226 3.61 -24.92 37.76
CA THR A 226 4.34 -25.76 38.73
C THR A 226 3.42 -26.74 39.46
N LEU A 227 2.25 -27.04 38.91
CA LEU A 227 1.34 -28.03 39.48
C LEU A 227 1.77 -29.44 39.09
N ARG A 228 1.94 -30.32 40.09
CA ARG A 228 2.28 -31.73 39.90
C ARG A 228 1.51 -32.57 40.91
N ASP A 229 0.96 -33.70 40.47
CA ASP A 229 0.30 -34.65 41.36
C ASP A 229 1.34 -35.32 42.26
N ASP A 230 1.00 -35.53 43.52
CA ASP A 230 1.83 -36.14 44.57
C ASP A 230 3.16 -35.40 44.90
N PHE A 231 3.40 -34.18 44.41
CA PHE A 231 4.59 -33.38 44.72
C PHE A 231 4.28 -31.90 45.02
N LEU A 232 4.99 -31.32 46.00
CA LEU A 232 5.07 -29.89 46.25
C LEU A 232 6.19 -29.26 45.41
N PHE A 233 5.96 -28.04 44.92
CA PHE A 233 6.98 -27.25 44.23
C PHE A 233 7.77 -26.41 45.26
N ILE A 234 9.08 -26.62 45.32
CA ILE A 234 9.97 -26.00 46.33
C ILE A 234 10.64 -24.71 45.80
N GLY A 235 10.75 -24.58 44.47
CA GLY A 235 11.31 -23.41 43.82
C GLY A 235 12.04 -23.73 42.52
N TRP A 236 12.47 -22.66 41.85
CA TRP A 236 13.39 -22.72 40.71
C TRP A 236 14.83 -22.66 41.21
N TYR A 237 15.70 -23.53 40.71
CA TYR A 237 17.10 -23.65 41.13
C TYR A 237 18.06 -23.58 39.95
N THR A 238 19.31 -23.16 40.21
CA THR A 238 20.34 -22.99 39.18
C THR A 238 20.96 -24.32 38.69
N ALA A 239 20.50 -25.47 39.17
CA ALA A 239 20.95 -26.80 38.77
C ALA A 239 19.83 -27.85 38.94
N ALA A 240 19.89 -28.92 38.14
CA ALA A 240 18.93 -30.03 38.20
C ALA A 240 18.95 -30.76 39.55
N ASP A 241 20.15 -30.98 40.10
CA ASP A 241 20.39 -31.52 41.44
C ASP A 241 21.13 -30.47 42.28
N GLY A 242 20.55 -30.05 43.41
CA GLY A 242 21.11 -28.99 44.26
C GLY A 242 21.16 -27.62 43.56
N GLY A 243 22.24 -26.86 43.79
CA GLY A 243 22.35 -25.47 43.36
C GLY A 243 21.67 -24.49 44.33
N GLU A 244 21.62 -23.22 43.95
CA GLU A 244 21.00 -22.16 44.75
C GLU A 244 19.55 -21.93 44.29
N LYS A 245 18.63 -21.63 45.21
CA LYS A 245 17.26 -21.20 44.87
C LYS A 245 17.34 -19.84 44.15
N TYR A 246 16.79 -19.77 42.95
CA TYR A 246 16.80 -18.58 42.12
C TYR A 246 15.85 -17.53 42.68
N SER A 247 16.31 -16.28 42.75
CA SER A 247 15.46 -15.13 43.10
C SER A 247 15.08 -14.38 41.82
N PHE A 248 13.78 -14.21 41.58
CA PHE A 248 13.25 -13.42 40.47
C PHE A 248 13.56 -11.92 40.55
N ALA A 249 14.16 -11.42 41.64
CA ALA A 249 14.75 -10.09 41.70
C ALA A 249 16.15 -10.00 41.04
N THR A 250 16.72 -11.14 40.62
CA THR A 250 18.07 -11.20 40.03
C THR A 250 18.05 -10.81 38.56
N ALA A 251 18.88 -9.84 38.19
CA ALA A 251 19.06 -9.41 36.80
C ALA A 251 19.72 -10.50 35.94
N VAL A 252 19.17 -10.74 34.74
CA VAL A 252 19.67 -11.71 33.76
C VAL A 252 20.80 -11.06 32.94
N THR A 253 21.99 -11.67 32.98
CA THR A 253 23.22 -11.14 32.34
C THR A 253 23.87 -12.12 31.36
N LYS A 254 23.23 -13.27 31.15
CA LYS A 254 23.59 -14.36 30.24
C LYS A 254 22.40 -15.31 30.13
N ASP A 255 22.43 -16.21 29.14
CA ASP A 255 21.49 -17.34 29.11
C ASP A 255 21.62 -18.18 30.39
N ILE A 256 20.49 -18.59 30.95
CA ILE A 256 20.41 -19.39 32.18
C ILE A 256 19.36 -20.49 32.05
N SER A 257 19.64 -21.65 32.64
CA SER A 257 18.66 -22.72 32.84
C SER A 257 18.24 -22.77 34.31
N LEU A 258 16.94 -22.79 34.54
CA LEU A 258 16.31 -22.89 35.85
C LEU A 258 15.53 -24.20 35.94
N TYR A 259 15.75 -24.94 37.01
CA TYR A 259 15.21 -26.28 37.21
C TYR A 259 14.22 -26.28 38.37
N ALA A 260 13.02 -26.83 38.18
CA ALA A 260 12.07 -27.00 39.26
C ALA A 260 12.57 -28.06 40.25
N HIS A 261 12.51 -27.76 41.55
CA HIS A 261 12.74 -28.73 42.62
C HIS A 261 11.42 -29.13 43.27
N TRP A 262 11.34 -30.40 43.66
CA TRP A 262 10.10 -31.05 44.08
C TRP A 262 10.29 -31.84 45.37
N GLU A 263 9.31 -31.79 46.26
CA GLU A 263 9.22 -32.65 47.45
C GLU A 263 7.98 -33.55 47.34
N GLU A 264 8.10 -34.82 47.72
CA GLU A 264 7.00 -35.79 47.63
C GLU A 264 5.96 -35.54 48.74
N ILE A 265 4.67 -35.48 48.38
CA ILE A 265 3.59 -35.28 49.35
C ILE A 265 3.39 -36.58 50.15
N SER A 266 3.62 -36.53 51.46
CA SER A 266 3.23 -37.62 52.36
C SER A 266 1.71 -37.82 52.33
N SER A 267 1.24 -39.07 52.30
CA SER A 267 -0.19 -39.42 52.27
C SER A 267 -0.99 -39.01 53.51
N GLU A 268 -0.33 -38.46 54.53
CA GLU A 268 -0.94 -37.91 55.75
C GLU A 268 -1.12 -36.38 55.70
N ILE A 269 -0.65 -35.72 54.63
CA ILE A 269 -0.69 -34.26 54.46
C ILE A 269 -1.81 -33.87 53.47
N ASN A 270 -2.81 -33.13 53.94
CA ASN A 270 -3.72 -32.43 53.04
C ASN A 270 -2.97 -31.28 52.34
N THR A 271 -3.34 -30.98 51.09
CA THR A 271 -2.76 -29.86 50.34
C THR A 271 -3.86 -28.96 49.79
N TYR A 272 -3.49 -27.70 49.57
CA TYR A 272 -4.38 -26.65 49.06
C TYR A 272 -3.71 -25.90 47.92
N ASP A 273 -4.52 -25.55 46.92
CA ASP A 273 -4.08 -24.83 45.73
C ASP A 273 -4.36 -23.33 45.93
N VAL A 274 -3.33 -22.52 45.78
CA VAL A 274 -3.41 -21.05 45.76
C VAL A 274 -3.31 -20.58 44.32
N THR A 275 -4.40 -20.04 43.79
CA THR A 275 -4.45 -19.46 42.44
C THR A 275 -4.17 -17.97 42.52
N PHE A 276 -3.15 -17.51 41.82
CA PHE A 276 -2.87 -16.09 41.60
C PHE A 276 -3.50 -15.65 40.29
N ASP A 277 -4.66 -15.01 40.39
CA ASP A 277 -5.40 -14.39 39.28
C ASP A 277 -4.85 -12.99 39.02
N TYR A 278 -4.18 -12.77 37.89
CA TYR A 278 -3.54 -11.49 37.61
C TYR A 278 -4.53 -10.39 37.19
N CYS A 279 -5.82 -10.70 37.01
CA CYS A 279 -6.86 -9.78 36.56
C CYS A 279 -6.46 -8.93 35.34
N TYR A 280 -5.60 -9.50 34.48
CA TYR A 280 -5.00 -8.82 33.34
C TYR A 280 -4.59 -9.83 32.28
N SER A 281 -5.21 -9.77 31.10
CA SER A 281 -5.00 -10.70 29.98
C SER A 281 -3.56 -10.78 29.43
N GLY A 282 -2.71 -9.79 29.74
CA GLY A 282 -1.28 -9.81 29.40
C GLY A 282 -0.43 -10.72 30.32
N LEU A 283 -1.00 -11.26 31.40
CA LEU A 283 -0.35 -12.18 32.33
C LEU A 283 -1.24 -13.42 32.51
N ALA A 284 -0.62 -14.61 32.43
CA ALA A 284 -1.33 -15.87 32.69
C ALA A 284 -1.36 -16.15 34.19
N ASP A 285 -2.51 -16.60 34.69
CA ASP A 285 -2.69 -17.00 36.08
C ASP A 285 -1.78 -18.16 36.46
N THR A 286 -1.30 -18.15 37.70
CA THR A 286 -0.37 -19.16 38.23
C THR A 286 -0.96 -19.86 39.44
N VAL A 287 -0.74 -21.18 39.56
CA VAL A 287 -1.25 -21.99 40.68
C VAL A 287 -0.08 -22.61 41.42
N VAL A 288 -0.04 -22.42 42.74
CA VAL A 288 0.96 -23.00 43.64
C VAL A 288 0.25 -23.90 44.66
N ARG A 289 0.77 -25.10 44.86
CA ARG A 289 0.26 -26.06 45.86
C ARG A 289 1.09 -25.97 47.14
N VAL A 290 0.42 -25.88 48.29
CA VAL A 290 1.02 -25.84 49.63
C VAL A 290 0.40 -26.91 50.54
N ALA A 291 1.11 -27.27 51.61
CA ALA A 291 0.56 -28.16 52.64
C ALA A 291 -0.47 -27.43 53.53
N GLU A 292 -1.39 -28.19 54.12
CA GLU A 292 -2.35 -27.68 55.11
C GLU A 292 -1.63 -27.03 56.31
N ASN A 293 -2.02 -25.79 56.62
CA ASN A 293 -1.43 -24.91 57.63
C ASN A 293 -0.04 -24.31 57.31
N ASP A 294 0.53 -24.56 56.14
CA ASP A 294 1.70 -23.80 55.66
C ASP A 294 1.27 -22.46 55.05
N THR A 295 2.19 -21.50 55.01
CA THR A 295 2.03 -20.22 54.30
C THR A 295 2.47 -20.34 52.85
N VAL A 296 1.77 -19.66 51.93
CA VAL A 296 2.24 -19.51 50.54
C VAL A 296 3.30 -18.40 50.45
N GLU A 297 4.37 -18.62 49.68
CA GLU A 297 5.39 -17.59 49.41
C GLU A 297 4.76 -16.45 48.58
N LYS A 298 5.04 -15.18 48.94
CA LYS A 298 4.56 -14.04 48.14
C LYS A 298 5.35 -14.02 46.81
N PRO A 299 4.69 -14.07 45.64
CA PRO A 299 5.37 -13.93 44.36
C PRO A 299 5.97 -12.53 44.22
N ALA A 300 6.95 -12.39 43.32
CA ALA A 300 7.46 -11.09 42.91
C ALA A 300 6.32 -10.17 42.44
N ASP A 301 6.36 -8.88 42.80
CA ASP A 301 5.31 -7.93 42.40
C ASP A 301 5.27 -7.82 40.86
N PRO A 302 4.13 -8.14 40.21
CA PRO A 302 4.08 -8.23 38.76
C PRO A 302 4.18 -6.85 38.10
N THR A 303 4.87 -6.81 36.95
CA THR A 303 5.01 -5.61 36.12
C THR A 303 4.10 -5.68 34.90
N ALA A 304 3.29 -4.64 34.67
CA ALA A 304 2.45 -4.50 33.49
C ALA A 304 2.50 -3.06 32.95
N SER A 305 2.57 -2.89 31.62
CA SER A 305 2.62 -1.56 31.00
C SER A 305 1.33 -0.78 31.26
N GLY A 306 1.44 0.53 31.49
CA GLY A 306 0.29 1.40 31.78
C GLY A 306 -0.40 1.16 33.13
N ARG A 307 0.04 0.19 33.93
CA ARG A 307 -0.60 -0.23 35.19
C ARG A 307 0.42 -0.25 36.34
N THR A 308 -0.05 -0.09 37.58
CA THR A 308 0.78 -0.25 38.79
C THR A 308 0.14 -1.27 39.71
N PHE A 309 0.87 -2.30 40.10
CA PHE A 309 0.39 -3.32 41.03
C PHE A 309 0.19 -2.73 42.43
N VAL A 310 -0.94 -3.04 43.06
CA VAL A 310 -1.33 -2.51 44.37
C VAL A 310 -1.28 -3.57 45.47
N GLY A 311 -1.58 -4.83 45.13
CA GLY A 311 -1.58 -5.95 46.06
C GLY A 311 -2.49 -7.10 45.66
N TRP A 312 -2.41 -8.19 46.41
CA TRP A 312 -3.25 -9.39 46.28
C TRP A 312 -4.45 -9.32 47.24
N TYR A 313 -5.63 -9.70 46.77
CA TYR A 313 -6.89 -9.63 47.51
C TYR A 313 -7.65 -10.96 47.46
N THR A 314 -8.44 -11.27 48.48
CA THR A 314 -9.23 -12.52 48.54
C THR A 314 -10.61 -12.40 47.89
N ASP A 315 -10.90 -11.27 47.24
CA ASP A 315 -12.16 -10.97 46.58
C ASP A 315 -11.97 -10.07 45.34
N GLU A 316 -12.75 -10.30 44.30
CA GLU A 316 -12.76 -9.52 43.04
C GLU A 316 -13.13 -8.05 43.23
N GLN A 317 -13.79 -7.69 44.34
CA GLN A 317 -14.10 -6.30 44.67
C GLN A 317 -12.92 -5.58 45.36
N TYR A 318 -11.82 -6.28 45.58
CA TYR A 318 -10.58 -5.80 46.19
C TYR A 318 -10.79 -5.11 47.55
N THR A 319 -11.64 -5.70 48.40
CA THR A 319 -12.00 -5.21 49.73
C THR A 319 -11.13 -5.79 50.85
N SER A 320 -10.64 -7.03 50.68
CA SER A 320 -9.89 -7.79 51.68
C SER A 320 -8.50 -8.15 51.14
N ALA A 321 -7.47 -7.40 51.55
CA ALA A 321 -6.09 -7.69 51.15
C ALA A 321 -5.58 -8.97 51.83
N TYR A 322 -4.84 -9.79 51.11
CA TYR A 322 -4.28 -11.04 51.63
C TYR A 322 -2.96 -10.81 52.39
N ASP A 323 -2.83 -11.44 53.56
CA ASP A 323 -1.61 -11.43 54.37
C ASP A 323 -0.89 -12.77 54.21
N PHE A 324 0.26 -12.75 53.55
CA PHE A 324 1.11 -13.92 53.25
C PHE A 324 1.73 -14.57 54.50
N SER A 325 1.58 -13.99 55.69
CA SER A 325 1.89 -14.67 56.96
C SER A 325 0.76 -15.56 57.48
N THR A 326 -0.40 -15.56 56.80
CA THR A 326 -1.57 -16.38 57.17
C THR A 326 -1.44 -17.81 56.62
N PRO A 327 -1.55 -18.84 57.47
CA PRO A 327 -1.64 -20.23 57.03
C PRO A 327 -2.77 -20.48 56.01
N VAL A 328 -2.51 -21.32 55.00
CA VAL A 328 -3.50 -21.76 54.02
C VAL A 328 -4.24 -22.98 54.58
N THR A 329 -5.55 -22.83 54.81
CA THR A 329 -6.43 -23.87 55.39
C THR A 329 -7.52 -24.35 54.43
N GLN A 330 -7.54 -23.84 53.20
CA GLN A 330 -8.37 -24.27 52.08
C GLN A 330 -7.79 -23.68 50.79
N SER A 331 -8.08 -24.27 49.63
CA SER A 331 -7.72 -23.67 48.34
C SER A 331 -8.37 -22.29 48.18
N ILE A 332 -7.63 -21.34 47.61
CA ILE A 332 -8.02 -19.92 47.56
C ILE A 332 -7.54 -19.26 46.26
N THR A 333 -8.36 -18.38 45.69
CA THR A 333 -7.95 -17.47 44.62
C THR A 333 -7.58 -16.12 45.21
N LEU A 334 -6.42 -15.60 44.81
CA LEU A 334 -5.89 -14.29 45.15
C LEU A 334 -5.90 -13.43 43.88
N TYR A 335 -6.62 -12.31 43.93
CA TYR A 335 -6.85 -11.42 42.79
C TYR A 335 -5.90 -10.22 42.84
N ALA A 336 -5.20 -9.95 41.74
CA ALA A 336 -4.28 -8.83 41.62
C ALA A 336 -5.04 -7.51 41.39
N LYS A 337 -4.82 -6.53 42.28
CA LYS A 337 -5.35 -5.18 42.12
C LYS A 337 -4.36 -4.31 41.36
N TRP A 338 -4.84 -3.62 40.34
CA TRP A 338 -4.07 -2.66 39.54
C TRP A 338 -4.62 -1.25 39.65
N ASN A 339 -3.74 -0.25 39.68
CA ASN A 339 -4.07 1.13 39.34
C ASN A 339 -3.75 1.35 37.85
N VAL A 340 -4.77 1.58 37.02
CA VAL A 340 -4.59 1.75 35.57
C VAL A 340 -4.41 3.23 35.23
N THR A 341 -3.32 3.54 34.53
CA THR A 341 -2.98 4.90 34.07
C THR A 341 -3.12 5.07 32.57
N ALA A 342 -2.97 3.99 31.80
CA ALA A 342 -3.24 3.93 30.37
C ALA A 342 -3.66 2.50 29.97
N TYR A 343 -4.53 2.41 28.98
CA TYR A 343 -4.81 1.20 28.22
C TYR A 343 -3.99 1.18 26.92
N THR A 344 -3.73 -0.01 26.40
CA THR A 344 -2.96 -0.29 25.19
C THR A 344 -3.90 -0.79 24.09
N ILE A 345 -3.92 -0.08 22.96
CA ILE A 345 -4.60 -0.50 21.74
C ILE A 345 -3.54 -0.99 20.74
N ARG A 346 -3.49 -2.29 20.48
CA ARG A 346 -2.68 -2.89 19.42
C ARG A 346 -3.50 -2.91 18.12
N PHE A 347 -2.93 -2.42 17.03
CA PHE A 347 -3.50 -2.52 15.69
C PHE A 347 -2.73 -3.56 14.92
N VAL A 348 -3.40 -4.60 14.44
CA VAL A 348 -2.76 -5.78 13.83
C VAL A 348 -3.45 -6.20 12.53
N TYR A 349 -2.71 -6.89 11.68
CA TYR A 349 -3.25 -7.69 10.58
C TYR A 349 -2.58 -9.06 10.56
N SER A 350 -3.18 -10.04 9.87
CA SER A 350 -2.58 -11.37 9.70
C SER A 350 -2.56 -11.77 8.24
N ILE A 351 -1.38 -12.05 7.70
CA ILE A 351 -1.18 -12.51 6.32
C ILE A 351 -0.40 -13.83 6.38
N ASP A 352 -0.87 -14.83 5.63
CA ASP A 352 -0.27 -16.17 5.54
C ASP A 352 0.00 -16.83 6.91
N GLY A 353 -0.87 -16.55 7.89
CA GLY A 353 -0.77 -17.05 9.27
C GLY A 353 0.15 -16.24 10.19
N LYS A 354 0.83 -15.20 9.70
CA LYS A 354 1.65 -14.29 10.51
C LYS A 354 0.86 -13.06 10.94
N GLU A 355 0.53 -12.95 12.24
CA GLU A 355 0.12 -11.69 12.85
C GLU A 355 1.28 -10.68 12.81
N THR A 356 1.01 -9.45 12.39
CA THR A 356 1.94 -8.32 12.38
C THR A 356 1.32 -7.16 13.15
N VAL A 357 2.09 -6.57 14.07
CA VAL A 357 1.67 -5.36 14.79
C VAL A 357 1.96 -4.14 13.91
N TYR A 358 0.90 -3.58 13.32
CA TYR A 358 0.98 -2.40 12.46
C TYR A 358 1.22 -1.12 13.27
N ALA A 359 0.52 -0.97 14.40
CA ALA A 359 0.72 0.14 15.31
C ALA A 359 0.36 -0.25 16.75
N THR A 360 0.83 0.52 17.72
CA THR A 360 0.35 0.46 19.11
C THR A 360 0.13 1.88 19.61
N ARG A 361 -1.00 2.13 20.28
CA ARG A 361 -1.34 3.43 20.87
C ARG A 361 -1.72 3.24 22.34
N THR A 362 -1.42 4.22 23.17
CA THR A 362 -1.87 4.26 24.57
C THR A 362 -3.02 5.26 24.72
N VAL A 363 -4.02 4.91 25.54
CA VAL A 363 -5.24 5.70 25.76
C VAL A 363 -5.50 5.81 27.26
N ILE A 364 -5.65 7.02 27.78
CA ILE A 364 -5.98 7.25 29.19
C ILE A 364 -7.40 6.71 29.47
N PRO A 365 -7.66 6.02 30.60
CA PRO A 365 -8.99 5.51 30.94
C PRO A 365 -10.11 6.54 30.75
N GLY A 366 -11.16 6.14 30.04
CA GLY A 366 -12.32 6.98 29.75
C GLY A 366 -12.17 7.94 28.56
N LEU A 367 -11.02 7.98 27.88
CA LEU A 367 -10.85 8.70 26.61
C LEU A 367 -11.11 7.80 25.39
N PHE A 368 -11.26 8.42 24.22
CA PHE A 368 -11.50 7.74 22.94
C PHE A 368 -10.17 7.33 22.30
N ALA A 369 -10.15 6.16 21.64
CA ALA A 369 -9.05 5.81 20.75
C ALA A 369 -9.08 6.71 19.51
N THR A 370 -7.90 7.10 19.01
CA THR A 370 -7.81 7.78 17.70
C THR A 370 -7.73 6.73 16.60
N LYS A 371 -8.52 6.96 15.55
CA LYS A 371 -8.52 6.15 14.32
C LYS A 371 -7.22 6.35 13.56
N ILE A 372 -6.70 5.28 12.95
CA ILE A 372 -5.51 5.31 12.10
C ILE A 372 -5.87 4.85 10.68
N ASP A 373 -5.07 5.25 9.71
CA ASP A 373 -5.16 4.76 8.34
C ASP A 373 -4.95 3.24 8.29
N MET A 374 -5.45 2.58 7.23
CA MET A 374 -5.29 1.13 7.08
C MET A 374 -3.87 0.79 6.60
N PRO A 375 -3.36 -0.43 6.88
CA PRO A 375 -2.07 -0.86 6.36
C PRO A 375 -2.01 -0.84 4.83
N GLU A 376 -0.96 -0.27 4.25
CA GLU A 376 -0.67 -0.41 2.82
C GLU A 376 0.29 -1.59 2.62
N VAL A 377 -0.22 -2.70 2.06
CA VAL A 377 0.55 -3.93 1.83
C VAL A 377 0.33 -4.42 0.40
N SER A 378 1.40 -4.54 -0.38
CA SER A 378 1.35 -4.91 -1.80
C SER A 378 0.56 -6.21 -2.03
N GLY A 379 -0.41 -6.17 -2.94
CA GLY A 379 -1.27 -7.32 -3.28
C GLY A 379 -2.32 -7.68 -2.21
N TYR A 380 -2.63 -6.75 -1.31
CA TYR A 380 -3.75 -6.81 -0.37
C TYR A 380 -4.47 -5.47 -0.28
N TYR A 381 -5.78 -5.51 -0.07
CA TYR A 381 -6.58 -4.35 0.29
C TYR A 381 -7.16 -4.54 1.69
N PHE A 382 -7.27 -3.44 2.44
CA PHE A 382 -7.88 -3.41 3.76
C PHE A 382 -9.04 -2.42 3.69
N VAL A 383 -10.25 -2.87 4.02
CA VAL A 383 -11.44 -2.03 3.90
C VAL A 383 -11.29 -0.81 4.79
N LYS A 384 -11.30 0.37 4.15
CA LYS A 384 -11.08 1.65 4.81
C LYS A 384 -11.94 1.76 6.06
N ASP A 385 -11.33 2.22 7.15
CA ASP A 385 -11.98 2.51 8.43
C ASP A 385 -12.51 1.30 9.22
N GLN A 386 -12.30 0.05 8.74
CA GLN A 386 -12.82 -1.16 9.38
C GLN A 386 -11.75 -1.87 10.24
N TRP A 387 -11.74 -1.53 11.52
CA TRP A 387 -10.99 -2.23 12.56
C TRP A 387 -11.94 -3.09 13.39
N TYR A 388 -11.61 -4.37 13.57
CA TYR A 388 -12.44 -5.35 14.28
C TYR A 388 -11.89 -5.68 15.66
N THR A 389 -12.74 -6.00 16.63
CA THR A 389 -12.30 -6.42 17.99
C THR A 389 -11.91 -7.90 18.08
N ASP A 390 -12.11 -8.66 17.01
CA ASP A 390 -11.88 -10.10 16.94
C ASP A 390 -11.19 -10.52 15.64
N ALA A 391 -10.35 -11.56 15.72
CA ALA A 391 -9.61 -12.11 14.59
C ALA A 391 -10.49 -12.85 13.55
N ALA A 392 -11.79 -13.04 13.83
CA ALA A 392 -12.76 -13.57 12.88
C ALA A 392 -13.48 -12.45 12.10
N PHE A 393 -13.13 -11.19 12.33
CA PHE A 393 -13.65 -10.00 11.64
C PHE A 393 -15.19 -9.87 11.75
N THR A 394 -15.76 -10.21 12.90
CA THR A 394 -17.23 -10.22 13.12
C THR A 394 -17.76 -8.94 13.78
N THR A 395 -16.95 -8.27 14.60
CA THR A 395 -17.37 -7.13 15.43
C THR A 395 -16.50 -5.91 15.18
N LEU A 396 -17.06 -4.84 14.61
CA LEU A 396 -16.35 -3.58 14.40
C LEU A 396 -16.10 -2.82 15.71
N PHE A 397 -14.91 -2.23 15.84
CA PHE A 397 -14.56 -1.35 16.94
C PHE A 397 -15.16 0.05 16.76
N ASP A 398 -15.83 0.54 17.79
CA ASP A 398 -16.49 1.84 17.80
C ASP A 398 -15.59 2.91 18.43
N PHE A 399 -14.85 3.62 17.58
CA PHE A 399 -13.99 4.75 17.98
C PHE A 399 -14.75 5.91 18.66
N THR A 400 -16.09 5.92 18.65
CA THR A 400 -16.91 6.92 19.37
C THR A 400 -17.22 6.53 20.82
N LYS A 401 -16.75 5.36 21.28
CA LYS A 401 -16.88 4.91 22.68
C LYS A 401 -15.57 5.08 23.46
N PRO A 402 -15.64 5.39 24.76
CA PRO A 402 -14.46 5.51 25.61
C PRO A 402 -13.80 4.14 25.83
N VAL A 403 -12.48 4.12 25.76
CA VAL A 403 -11.64 2.95 26.06
C VAL A 403 -11.55 2.76 27.57
N ASN A 404 -11.91 1.56 28.02
CA ASN A 404 -11.88 1.15 29.43
C ASN A 404 -11.24 -0.24 29.62
N ASP A 405 -10.60 -0.80 28.59
CA ASP A 405 -9.68 -1.92 28.70
C ASP A 405 -8.65 -1.91 27.56
N ASP A 406 -7.63 -2.75 27.64
CA ASP A 406 -6.71 -3.02 26.55
C ASP A 406 -7.44 -3.76 25.41
N ALA A 407 -7.09 -3.48 24.16
CA ALA A 407 -7.68 -4.16 23.01
C ALA A 407 -6.65 -4.47 21.93
N THR A 408 -6.85 -5.59 21.23
CA THR A 408 -6.23 -5.83 19.93
C THR A 408 -7.29 -5.63 18.86
N LEU A 409 -7.00 -4.76 17.91
CA LEU A 409 -7.87 -4.40 16.80
C LEU A 409 -7.29 -4.96 15.51
N TYR A 410 -8.10 -5.73 14.78
CA TYR A 410 -7.72 -6.49 13.61
C TYR A 410 -8.18 -5.78 12.33
N ALA A 411 -7.32 -5.63 11.34
CA ALA A 411 -7.70 -5.22 9.99
C ALA A 411 -7.86 -6.47 9.10
N LYS A 412 -9.00 -6.62 8.42
CA LYS A 412 -9.26 -7.75 7.49
C LYS A 412 -8.44 -7.56 6.21
N PRO A 413 -7.46 -8.44 5.90
CA PRO A 413 -6.74 -8.40 4.63
C PRO A 413 -7.53 -9.14 3.56
N LEU A 414 -7.81 -8.46 2.45
CA LEU A 414 -8.44 -9.04 1.26
C LEU A 414 -7.37 -9.21 0.18
N LYS A 415 -7.19 -10.43 -0.34
CA LYS A 415 -6.13 -10.75 -1.31
C LYS A 415 -6.49 -10.23 -2.71
N GLU A 416 -5.54 -9.57 -3.36
CA GLU A 416 -5.69 -9.10 -4.73
C GLU A 416 -5.82 -10.25 -5.74
N ASN A 417 -6.81 -10.15 -6.64
CA ASN A 417 -6.94 -10.94 -7.85
C ASN A 417 -7.12 -9.97 -9.02
N LYS A 418 -6.19 -9.96 -9.98
CA LYS A 418 -6.22 -9.09 -11.17
C LYS A 418 -6.75 -9.85 -12.40
N PHE A 419 -7.62 -9.20 -13.16
CA PHE A 419 -8.24 -9.70 -14.38
C PHE A 419 -8.10 -8.64 -15.48
N GLU A 420 -7.28 -8.90 -16.48
CA GLU A 420 -7.01 -7.98 -17.61
C GLU A 420 -8.24 -7.90 -18.55
N ALA A 421 -8.53 -6.72 -19.09
CA ALA A 421 -9.74 -6.46 -19.87
C ALA A 421 -9.72 -7.15 -21.25
N GLU A 422 -8.57 -7.12 -21.91
CA GLU A 422 -8.32 -7.68 -23.24
C GLU A 422 -8.29 -9.21 -23.25
N PHE A 423 -8.14 -9.86 -22.09
CA PHE A 423 -8.28 -11.32 -21.93
C PHE A 423 -9.71 -11.80 -21.64
N THR A 424 -10.70 -10.91 -21.73
CA THR A 424 -12.13 -11.30 -21.72
C THR A 424 -12.56 -11.90 -23.07
N TYR A 425 -13.79 -12.43 -23.14
CA TYR A 425 -14.31 -12.92 -24.42
C TYR A 425 -14.69 -11.74 -25.34
N ILE A 426 -13.95 -11.57 -26.43
CA ILE A 426 -14.16 -10.53 -27.43
C ILE A 426 -14.50 -11.20 -28.77
N ASP A 427 -15.63 -10.81 -29.37
CA ASP A 427 -16.13 -11.37 -30.64
C ASP A 427 -16.33 -10.27 -31.69
N ALA A 428 -16.42 -10.65 -32.96
CA ALA A 428 -16.61 -9.72 -34.08
C ALA A 428 -17.94 -8.94 -34.05
N ASN A 429 -18.82 -9.20 -33.07
CA ASN A 429 -20.05 -8.43 -32.86
C ASN A 429 -19.87 -7.28 -31.85
N LYS A 430 -18.77 -7.21 -31.10
CA LYS A 430 -18.37 -5.96 -30.42
C LYS A 430 -18.00 -4.94 -31.48
N THR A 431 -18.75 -3.84 -31.57
CA THR A 431 -18.50 -2.77 -32.54
C THR A 431 -18.00 -1.51 -31.85
N GLY A 432 -16.79 -1.08 -32.14
CA GLY A 432 -16.42 0.32 -31.94
C GLY A 432 -17.00 1.19 -33.04
N GLN A 433 -17.90 2.11 -32.69
CA GLN A 433 -18.36 3.14 -33.62
C GLN A 433 -17.32 4.27 -33.58
N GLY A 434 -16.38 4.30 -34.52
CA GLY A 434 -15.40 5.38 -34.61
C GLY A 434 -15.94 6.58 -35.38
N SER A 435 -15.25 7.72 -35.27
CA SER A 435 -15.64 8.97 -35.95
C SER A 435 -15.54 8.89 -37.49
N SER A 436 -14.65 8.03 -38.01
CA SER A 436 -14.42 7.86 -39.45
C SER A 436 -14.51 6.42 -39.97
N ASN A 437 -14.31 5.41 -39.10
CA ASN A 437 -14.40 3.98 -39.42
C ASN A 437 -14.96 3.23 -38.21
N ASN A 438 -15.68 2.13 -38.45
CA ASN A 438 -16.11 1.23 -37.39
C ASN A 438 -15.07 0.13 -37.17
N MET A 439 -14.64 -0.06 -35.93
CA MET A 439 -13.77 -1.14 -35.47
C MET A 439 -14.61 -2.32 -34.99
N THR A 440 -14.16 -3.57 -35.13
CA THR A 440 -14.89 -4.72 -34.58
C THR A 440 -14.00 -5.82 -34.02
N GLY A 441 -14.50 -6.54 -33.02
CA GLY A 441 -13.77 -7.66 -32.42
C GLY A 441 -12.46 -7.19 -31.77
N LEU A 442 -11.34 -7.80 -32.16
CA LEU A 442 -10.03 -7.51 -31.57
C LEU A 442 -9.52 -6.10 -31.87
N ASP A 443 -10.11 -5.39 -32.85
CA ASP A 443 -9.78 -3.99 -33.16
C ASP A 443 -10.15 -3.00 -32.03
N ILE A 444 -10.79 -3.46 -30.95
CA ILE A 444 -11.06 -2.65 -29.74
C ILE A 444 -9.95 -2.78 -28.67
N ILE A 445 -8.94 -3.61 -28.92
CA ILE A 445 -7.78 -3.82 -28.05
C ILE A 445 -6.63 -3.00 -28.61
N ASP A 446 -6.15 -2.05 -27.82
CA ASP A 446 -4.99 -1.23 -28.17
C ASP A 446 -3.74 -1.72 -27.41
N PRO A 447 -2.56 -1.75 -28.05
CA PRO A 447 -1.28 -1.81 -27.35
C PRO A 447 -0.97 -0.45 -26.71
N ASP A 448 -0.50 -0.47 -25.47
CA ASP A 448 0.07 0.69 -24.79
C ASP A 448 1.49 0.96 -25.30
N ASN A 449 1.70 2.12 -25.93
CA ASN A 449 3.00 2.61 -26.38
C ASN A 449 3.93 3.07 -25.22
N GLY A 450 3.54 2.80 -23.97
CA GLY A 450 4.26 3.14 -22.73
C GLY A 450 3.73 4.39 -22.02
N THR A 451 2.63 4.96 -22.47
CA THR A 451 2.07 6.21 -21.96
C THR A 451 0.83 5.99 -21.09
N ALA A 452 0.02 4.99 -21.41
CA ALA A 452 -1.12 4.56 -20.61
C ALA A 452 -0.69 3.87 -19.31
N GLN A 453 0.53 3.32 -19.27
CA GLN A 453 1.03 2.47 -18.19
C GLN A 453 0.08 1.28 -17.94
N ALA A 454 -0.42 0.66 -19.01
CA ALA A 454 -1.28 -0.50 -18.95
C ALA A 454 -0.61 -1.64 -18.17
N SER A 455 -1.40 -2.40 -17.42
CA SER A 455 -0.93 -3.35 -16.41
C SER A 455 -0.16 -4.54 -16.98
N ASN A 456 -0.32 -4.80 -18.28
CA ASN A 456 0.44 -5.79 -19.05
C ASN A 456 0.85 -5.29 -20.47
N GLY A 457 0.63 -4.01 -20.77
CA GLY A 457 0.88 -3.41 -22.08
C GLY A 457 -0.32 -3.37 -23.04
N PHE A 458 -1.52 -3.78 -22.64
CA PHE A 458 -2.73 -3.69 -23.47
C PHE A 458 -3.92 -3.14 -22.70
N TYR A 459 -4.90 -2.58 -23.40
CA TYR A 459 -6.18 -2.16 -22.81
C TYR A 459 -7.34 -2.27 -23.80
N VAL A 460 -8.57 -2.27 -23.29
CA VAL A 460 -9.81 -2.25 -24.10
C VAL A 460 -10.37 -0.84 -24.17
N SER A 461 -10.72 -0.43 -25.38
CA SER A 461 -11.20 0.92 -25.70
C SER A 461 -12.46 0.88 -26.58
N ASN A 462 -12.88 2.02 -27.12
CA ASN A 462 -13.84 2.07 -28.23
C ASN A 462 -15.25 1.45 -27.98
N LEU A 463 -15.74 1.37 -26.74
CA LEU A 463 -17.08 0.80 -26.42
C LEU A 463 -18.24 1.80 -26.69
N TYR A 464 -18.24 2.41 -27.88
CA TYR A 464 -19.02 3.61 -28.22
C TYR A 464 -20.49 3.39 -28.65
N TYR A 465 -21.21 2.45 -28.03
CA TYR A 465 -22.64 2.24 -28.29
C TYR A 465 -23.43 1.92 -27.02
N ASN A 466 -24.69 2.38 -26.96
CA ASN A 466 -25.58 2.04 -25.84
C ASN A 466 -25.84 0.51 -25.85
N GLY A 467 -25.62 -0.13 -24.71
CA GLY A 467 -25.59 -1.59 -24.58
C GLY A 467 -24.24 -2.24 -24.93
N ALA A 468 -23.17 -1.47 -25.17
CA ALA A 468 -21.81 -2.00 -25.21
C ALA A 468 -21.43 -2.57 -23.85
N PHE A 469 -20.75 -3.71 -23.84
CA PHE A 469 -20.35 -4.35 -22.60
C PHE A 469 -19.03 -5.10 -22.68
N LEU A 470 -18.38 -5.22 -21.52
CA LEU A 470 -17.28 -6.12 -21.23
C LEU A 470 -17.72 -7.12 -20.16
N GLU A 471 -17.39 -8.40 -20.29
CA GLU A 471 -17.75 -9.41 -19.29
C GLU A 471 -16.54 -10.20 -18.79
N PHE A 472 -16.37 -10.22 -17.47
CA PHE A 472 -15.39 -11.03 -16.77
C PHE A 472 -16.08 -12.27 -16.22
N VAL A 473 -15.63 -13.45 -16.63
CA VAL A 473 -16.20 -14.74 -16.23
C VAL A 473 -15.26 -15.38 -15.22
N ILE A 474 -15.67 -15.39 -13.95
CA ILE A 474 -14.80 -15.70 -12.80
C ILE A 474 -15.45 -16.78 -11.93
N GLU A 475 -14.70 -17.84 -11.65
CA GLU A 475 -15.06 -18.91 -10.75
C GLU A 475 -14.67 -18.54 -9.30
N SER A 476 -15.64 -18.60 -8.38
CA SER A 476 -15.43 -18.38 -6.95
C SER A 476 -15.67 -19.65 -6.14
N GLU A 477 -14.71 -20.06 -5.30
CA GLU A 477 -14.79 -21.31 -4.54
C GLU A 477 -15.88 -21.32 -3.45
N ALA A 478 -16.30 -20.12 -3.02
CA ALA A 478 -17.35 -19.87 -2.04
C ALA A 478 -18.19 -18.64 -2.43
N GLU A 479 -19.33 -18.46 -1.76
CA GLU A 479 -20.12 -17.24 -1.84
C GLU A 479 -19.52 -16.18 -0.89
N VAL A 480 -19.40 -14.94 -1.37
CA VAL A 480 -18.82 -13.80 -0.64
C VAL A 480 -19.60 -12.53 -0.98
N THR A 481 -19.85 -11.68 0.02
CA THR A 481 -20.66 -10.44 -0.12
C THR A 481 -19.90 -9.17 0.30
N ASP A 482 -18.66 -9.30 0.77
CA ASP A 482 -17.77 -8.24 1.24
C ASP A 482 -16.46 -8.17 0.43
N ALA A 483 -16.45 -8.76 -0.77
CA ALA A 483 -15.34 -8.57 -1.70
C ALA A 483 -15.30 -7.12 -2.19
N VAL A 484 -14.10 -6.63 -2.54
CA VAL A 484 -13.90 -5.26 -3.00
C VAL A 484 -13.59 -5.28 -4.49
N LEU A 485 -14.34 -4.50 -5.27
CA LEU A 485 -14.16 -4.33 -6.71
C LEU A 485 -13.52 -2.99 -7.00
N MET A 486 -12.41 -3.00 -7.73
CA MET A 486 -11.84 -1.81 -8.37
C MET A 486 -11.70 -2.02 -9.88
N LEU A 487 -11.87 -0.93 -10.63
CA LEU A 487 -11.57 -0.88 -12.06
C LEU A 487 -10.40 0.07 -12.29
N ARG A 488 -9.49 -0.32 -13.19
CA ARG A 488 -8.40 0.52 -13.64
C ARG A 488 -8.78 1.16 -14.98
N LEU A 489 -9.02 2.47 -14.95
CA LEU A 489 -9.70 3.23 -16.02
C LEU A 489 -8.88 4.46 -16.44
N THR A 490 -9.07 4.92 -17.67
CA THR A 490 -8.68 6.27 -18.09
C THR A 490 -9.67 6.82 -19.13
N ALA A 491 -9.52 8.11 -19.46
CA ALA A 491 -10.26 8.76 -20.52
C ALA A 491 -9.56 8.56 -21.87
N GLU A 492 -10.34 8.44 -22.96
CA GLU A 492 -9.77 8.20 -24.30
C GLU A 492 -9.36 9.51 -24.99
N TRP A 493 -10.31 10.36 -25.40
CA TRP A 493 -10.06 11.58 -26.20
C TRP A 493 -10.58 12.88 -25.59
N GLU A 494 -11.55 12.79 -24.67
CA GLU A 494 -12.12 13.91 -23.91
C GLU A 494 -12.33 13.48 -22.46
N ASP A 495 -12.39 14.43 -21.53
CA ASP A 495 -12.62 14.12 -20.11
C ASP A 495 -13.93 13.34 -19.93
N MET A 496 -13.88 12.24 -19.18
CA MET A 496 -15.05 11.37 -19.02
C MET A 496 -15.62 11.41 -17.60
N PHE A 497 -16.95 11.43 -17.51
CA PHE A 497 -17.70 11.54 -16.26
C PHE A 497 -18.66 10.38 -16.18
N ILE A 498 -18.34 9.38 -15.36
CA ILE A 498 -19.11 8.13 -15.31
C ILE A 498 -19.74 7.92 -13.95
N ALA A 499 -20.95 7.37 -13.95
CA ALA A 499 -21.71 7.05 -12.75
C ALA A 499 -22.56 5.79 -13.00
N PRO A 500 -23.07 5.13 -11.94
CA PRO A 500 -23.96 3.96 -12.07
C PRO A 500 -25.22 4.20 -12.91
N LYS A 501 -25.60 5.47 -13.04
CA LYS A 501 -26.79 5.98 -13.71
C LYS A 501 -26.56 7.44 -14.07
N ASP A 502 -27.24 7.93 -15.10
CA ASP A 502 -27.17 9.35 -15.51
C ASP A 502 -27.50 10.26 -14.33
N THR A 503 -26.59 11.19 -14.02
CA THR A 503 -26.70 12.11 -12.88
C THR A 503 -25.99 13.43 -13.15
N THR A 504 -26.20 14.44 -12.31
CA THR A 504 -25.52 15.73 -12.41
C THR A 504 -24.87 16.06 -11.07
N VAL A 505 -23.54 16.20 -11.06
CA VAL A 505 -22.77 16.56 -9.85
C VAL A 505 -22.08 17.90 -10.11
N ASN A 506 -22.30 18.87 -9.22
CA ASN A 506 -21.71 20.22 -9.31
C ASN A 506 -21.95 20.94 -10.66
N GLY A 507 -23.03 20.62 -11.37
CA GLY A 507 -23.38 21.18 -12.68
C GLY A 507 -22.73 20.47 -13.89
N LYS A 508 -21.96 19.41 -13.65
CA LYS A 508 -21.38 18.53 -14.68
C LYS A 508 -22.23 17.27 -14.82
N ASN A 509 -22.51 16.84 -16.04
CA ASN A 509 -23.24 15.60 -16.28
C ASN A 509 -22.29 14.41 -16.13
N TYR A 510 -22.76 13.36 -15.46
CA TYR A 510 -22.09 12.07 -15.36
C TYR A 510 -23.01 11.04 -15.99
N TYR A 511 -22.43 10.20 -16.86
CA TYR A 511 -23.15 9.32 -17.75
C TYR A 511 -23.13 7.87 -17.25
N SER A 512 -24.23 7.18 -17.51
CA SER A 512 -24.49 5.82 -17.06
C SER A 512 -23.48 4.79 -17.62
N PHE A 513 -22.70 4.22 -16.71
CA PHE A 513 -21.80 3.08 -16.90
C PHE A 513 -22.08 2.07 -15.77
N VAL A 514 -22.92 1.08 -16.06
CA VAL A 514 -23.45 0.12 -15.08
C VAL A 514 -22.42 -0.97 -14.83
N VAL A 515 -22.18 -1.28 -13.56
CA VAL A 515 -21.37 -2.43 -13.15
C VAL A 515 -22.28 -3.39 -12.41
N SER A 516 -22.39 -4.64 -12.87
CA SER A 516 -23.20 -5.69 -12.23
C SER A 516 -22.44 -6.99 -12.04
N SER A 517 -22.91 -7.84 -11.12
CA SER A 517 -22.52 -9.25 -11.05
C SER A 517 -23.75 -10.17 -10.96
N ALA A 518 -23.62 -11.36 -11.51
CA ALA A 518 -24.65 -12.41 -11.47
C ALA A 518 -24.03 -13.80 -11.58
N PRO A 519 -24.67 -14.87 -11.09
CA PRO A 519 -24.19 -16.23 -11.28
C PRO A 519 -24.50 -16.69 -12.71
N ALA A 520 -23.55 -17.40 -13.34
CA ALA A 520 -23.76 -17.98 -14.65
C ALA A 520 -24.87 -19.06 -14.63
N LEU A 521 -25.66 -19.14 -15.69
CA LEU A 521 -26.62 -20.22 -15.88
C LEU A 521 -25.88 -21.48 -16.32
N THR A 522 -26.02 -22.57 -15.58
CA THR A 522 -25.47 -23.87 -15.97
C THR A 522 -26.52 -24.76 -16.64
N ASP A 523 -26.08 -25.75 -17.42
CA ASP A 523 -26.90 -26.90 -17.81
C ASP A 523 -27.06 -27.92 -16.66
N THR A 524 -27.65 -29.09 -16.96
CA THR A 524 -27.86 -30.17 -15.99
C THR A 524 -26.59 -30.87 -15.55
N ASP A 525 -25.51 -30.73 -16.32
CA ASP A 525 -24.24 -31.40 -16.11
C ASP A 525 -23.22 -30.45 -15.44
N GLY A 526 -23.61 -29.20 -15.22
CA GLY A 526 -22.83 -28.16 -14.55
C GLY A 526 -22.06 -27.25 -15.51
N ASN A 527 -22.19 -27.42 -16.83
CA ASN A 527 -21.45 -26.57 -17.78
C ASN A 527 -22.12 -25.20 -17.91
N VAL A 528 -21.30 -24.15 -17.99
CA VAL A 528 -21.74 -22.78 -18.24
C VAL A 528 -22.43 -22.66 -19.60
N LYS A 529 -23.66 -22.17 -19.62
CA LYS A 529 -24.42 -21.90 -20.84
C LYS A 529 -23.91 -20.62 -21.51
N LYS A 530 -23.87 -20.67 -22.84
CA LYS A 530 -23.53 -19.53 -23.69
C LYS A 530 -24.65 -19.24 -24.68
N ASP A 531 -24.72 -18.00 -25.14
CA ASP A 531 -25.60 -17.62 -26.26
C ASP A 531 -25.02 -18.09 -27.62
N GLU A 532 -25.73 -17.80 -28.72
CA GLU A 532 -25.30 -18.16 -30.07
C GLU A 532 -23.98 -17.47 -30.51
N LYS A 533 -23.56 -16.42 -29.81
CA LYS A 533 -22.32 -15.67 -30.05
C LYS A 533 -21.15 -16.14 -29.17
N GLY A 534 -21.41 -16.90 -28.11
CA GLY A 534 -20.41 -17.41 -27.17
C GLY A 534 -20.32 -16.67 -25.83
N TYR A 535 -21.15 -15.65 -25.61
CA TYR A 535 -21.25 -14.90 -24.35
C TYR A 535 -21.92 -15.73 -23.27
N VAL A 536 -21.48 -15.59 -22.01
CA VAL A 536 -22.04 -16.36 -20.90
C VAL A 536 -23.43 -15.84 -20.53
N LEU A 537 -24.39 -16.77 -20.46
CA LEU A 537 -25.72 -16.48 -19.94
C LEU A 537 -25.70 -16.52 -18.41
N TYR A 538 -26.39 -15.59 -17.76
CA TYR A 538 -26.43 -15.45 -16.30
C TYR A 538 -27.86 -15.28 -15.77
N ASP A 539 -28.05 -15.54 -14.47
CA ASP A 539 -29.34 -15.46 -13.79
C ASP A 539 -29.66 -14.00 -13.45
N THR A 540 -30.39 -13.31 -14.34
CA THR A 540 -30.84 -11.93 -14.14
C THR A 540 -31.78 -11.74 -12.93
N THR A 541 -32.30 -12.82 -12.33
CA THR A 541 -33.07 -12.72 -11.08
C THR A 541 -32.18 -12.60 -9.84
N LYS A 542 -30.86 -12.77 -10.02
CA LYS A 542 -29.80 -12.66 -9.02
C LYS A 542 -28.71 -11.65 -9.44
N GLU A 543 -29.05 -10.78 -10.39
CA GLU A 543 -28.15 -9.70 -10.78
C GLU A 543 -28.11 -8.61 -9.70
N VAL A 544 -26.91 -8.21 -9.31
CA VAL A 544 -26.64 -7.14 -8.36
C VAL A 544 -25.92 -6.04 -9.13
N GLU A 545 -26.58 -4.90 -9.31
CA GLU A 545 -25.96 -3.65 -9.81
C GLU A 545 -25.32 -2.88 -8.65
N TYR A 546 -24.17 -2.26 -8.89
CA TYR A 546 -23.41 -1.53 -7.87
C TYR A 546 -23.54 -0.02 -8.02
N ASP A 547 -24.03 0.64 -6.96
CA ASP A 547 -23.99 2.10 -6.82
C ASP A 547 -22.57 2.48 -6.31
N TYR A 548 -21.89 3.37 -7.03
CA TYR A 548 -20.51 3.80 -6.79
C TYR A 548 -20.41 5.34 -6.90
N ASP A 549 -19.46 5.94 -6.18
CA ASP A 549 -19.26 7.40 -6.20
C ASP A 549 -18.87 7.86 -7.63
N PRO A 550 -19.50 8.91 -8.19
CA PRO A 550 -19.25 9.33 -9.57
C PRO A 550 -17.78 9.62 -9.87
N ILE A 551 -17.25 8.99 -10.92
CA ILE A 551 -15.83 9.02 -11.29
C ILE A 551 -15.58 10.09 -12.36
N ALA A 552 -14.59 10.95 -12.11
CA ALA A 552 -14.14 11.98 -13.03
C ALA A 552 -12.75 11.61 -13.60
N LEU A 553 -12.71 11.28 -14.89
CA LEU A 553 -11.50 10.96 -15.64
C LEU A 553 -11.07 12.22 -16.41
N GLU A 554 -10.52 13.20 -15.68
CA GLU A 554 -10.14 14.51 -16.22
C GLU A 554 -8.69 14.57 -16.73
N GLY A 555 -8.36 15.55 -17.57
CA GLY A 555 -7.04 15.64 -18.19
C GLY A 555 -6.86 14.62 -19.33
N ALA A 556 -7.92 14.37 -20.09
CA ALA A 556 -7.80 13.65 -21.35
C ALA A 556 -6.88 14.42 -22.31
N ILE A 557 -6.17 13.68 -23.14
CA ILE A 557 -5.31 14.26 -24.19
C ILE A 557 -6.15 14.52 -25.45
N PRO A 558 -5.92 15.63 -26.18
CA PRO A 558 -6.69 15.98 -27.37
C PRO A 558 -6.69 14.88 -28.44
N PHE A 559 -7.75 14.83 -29.25
CA PHE A 559 -8.01 13.78 -30.26
C PHE A 559 -6.82 13.49 -31.20
N ASP A 560 -6.05 14.51 -31.59
CA ASP A 560 -4.88 14.37 -32.47
C ASP A 560 -3.69 13.67 -31.81
N VAL A 561 -3.59 13.71 -30.48
CA VAL A 561 -2.56 13.04 -29.67
C VAL A 561 -3.05 11.71 -29.13
N SER A 562 -4.34 11.61 -28.79
CA SER A 562 -4.98 10.40 -28.22
C SER A 562 -5.03 9.21 -29.18
N MET A 563 -4.81 9.42 -30.48
CA MET A 563 -4.63 8.34 -31.46
C MET A 563 -3.35 7.50 -31.21
N TYR A 564 -2.40 8.03 -30.43
CA TYR A 564 -1.11 7.38 -30.16
C TYR A 564 -0.87 7.18 -28.66
N ASP A 565 -0.97 8.25 -27.89
CA ASP A 565 -0.77 8.21 -26.44
C ASP A 565 -2.11 7.93 -25.72
N LYS A 566 -2.05 7.69 -24.40
CA LYS A 566 -3.18 7.80 -23.47
C LYS A 566 -2.72 8.43 -22.15
N ARG A 567 -3.66 9.00 -21.38
CA ARG A 567 -3.40 9.37 -19.98
C ARG A 567 -3.12 8.09 -19.16
N PRO A 568 -2.14 8.07 -18.23
CA PRO A 568 -1.92 6.94 -17.34
C PRO A 568 -3.18 6.43 -16.64
N PHE A 569 -3.36 5.12 -16.62
CA PHE A 569 -4.49 4.41 -16.01
C PHE A 569 -4.47 4.47 -14.48
N ASP A 570 -5.59 4.88 -13.88
CA ASP A 570 -5.76 5.01 -12.41
C ASP A 570 -6.78 4.00 -11.85
N ASN A 571 -6.61 3.64 -10.58
CA ASN A 571 -7.50 2.71 -9.87
C ASN A 571 -8.70 3.43 -9.25
N HIS A 572 -9.91 2.96 -9.55
CA HIS A 572 -11.16 3.49 -9.02
C HIS A 572 -11.94 2.41 -8.25
N LEU A 573 -12.31 2.73 -7.01
CA LEU A 573 -13.17 1.88 -6.18
C LEU A 573 -14.60 1.90 -6.73
N ILE A 574 -15.15 0.73 -7.02
CA ILE A 574 -16.56 0.57 -7.42
C ILE A 574 -17.39 0.18 -6.20
N THR A 575 -17.02 -0.89 -5.49
CA THR A 575 -17.78 -1.34 -4.31
C THR A 575 -16.89 -2.07 -3.32
N THR A 576 -17.24 -2.00 -2.03
CA THR A 576 -16.68 -2.86 -0.97
C THR A 576 -17.63 -3.98 -0.56
N GLN A 577 -18.65 -4.24 -1.36
CA GLN A 577 -19.70 -5.24 -1.15
C GLN A 577 -20.02 -5.96 -2.47
N LEU A 578 -18.99 -6.33 -3.23
CA LEU A 578 -19.13 -7.17 -4.42
C LEU A 578 -19.68 -8.53 -3.97
N HIS A 579 -20.84 -8.90 -4.51
CA HIS A 579 -21.43 -10.23 -4.34
C HIS A 579 -20.90 -11.16 -5.44
N LEU A 580 -20.18 -12.20 -5.03
CA LEU A 580 -19.89 -13.36 -5.86
C LEU A 580 -20.60 -14.57 -5.26
N TYR A 581 -21.37 -15.27 -6.07
CA TYR A 581 -21.93 -16.57 -5.70
C TYR A 581 -20.85 -17.65 -5.79
N LYS A 582 -21.03 -18.75 -5.05
CA LYS A 582 -20.21 -19.94 -5.27
C LYS A 582 -20.42 -20.48 -6.69
N GLY A 583 -19.33 -20.76 -7.40
CA GLY A 583 -19.34 -21.21 -8.79
C GLY A 583 -18.96 -20.09 -9.75
N THR A 584 -19.37 -20.22 -11.02
CA THR A 584 -19.04 -19.23 -12.04
C THR A 584 -19.95 -18.00 -11.93
N ASN A 585 -19.33 -16.83 -11.90
CA ASN A 585 -19.97 -15.52 -11.91
C ASN A 585 -19.64 -14.80 -13.23
N VAL A 586 -20.56 -13.97 -13.67
CA VAL A 586 -20.35 -12.95 -14.70
C VAL A 586 -20.33 -11.61 -13.99
N ILE A 587 -19.23 -10.87 -14.06
CA ILE A 587 -19.20 -9.44 -13.77
C ILE A 587 -19.27 -8.71 -15.10
N ARG A 588 -20.24 -7.81 -15.27
CA ARG A 588 -20.47 -7.10 -16.52
C ARG A 588 -20.36 -5.60 -16.32
N LEU A 589 -19.58 -4.97 -17.21
CA LEU A 589 -19.46 -3.52 -17.33
C LEU A 589 -20.27 -3.11 -18.55
N THR A 590 -21.28 -2.24 -18.41
CA THR A 590 -22.24 -1.92 -19.48
C THR A 590 -22.41 -0.42 -19.68
N VAL A 591 -22.25 0.04 -20.91
CA VAL A 591 -22.54 1.41 -21.34
C VAL A 591 -24.04 1.59 -21.48
N ASN A 592 -24.64 2.47 -20.69
CA ASN A 592 -26.09 2.69 -20.68
C ASN A 592 -26.48 4.18 -20.74
N ASN A 593 -25.60 4.99 -21.34
CA ASN A 593 -25.85 6.39 -21.68
C ASN A 593 -26.06 6.53 -23.19
N ASN A 594 -26.47 7.72 -23.64
CA ASN A 594 -26.56 8.04 -25.07
C ASN A 594 -25.92 9.40 -25.38
N HIS A 595 -24.69 9.63 -24.90
CA HIS A 595 -23.95 10.87 -25.20
C HIS A 595 -23.66 10.97 -26.70
N SER A 596 -23.88 12.15 -27.29
CA SER A 596 -23.62 12.38 -28.71
C SER A 596 -22.30 13.12 -28.85
N HIS A 597 -21.36 12.49 -29.56
CA HIS A 597 -20.11 13.12 -29.97
C HIS A 597 -20.17 13.50 -31.46
N ASP A 598 -19.19 14.26 -31.97
CA ASP A 598 -19.17 14.66 -33.38
C ASP A 598 -19.10 13.44 -34.32
N GLY A 599 -19.85 13.50 -35.43
CA GLY A 599 -20.00 12.39 -36.38
C GLY A 599 -21.28 11.58 -36.17
N THR A 600 -21.16 10.26 -36.01
CA THR A 600 -22.28 9.30 -35.89
C THR A 600 -22.30 8.52 -34.57
N ILE A 601 -21.54 8.96 -33.57
CA ILE A 601 -21.41 8.29 -32.27
C ILE A 601 -22.54 8.74 -31.33
N HIS A 602 -23.13 7.77 -30.65
CA HIS A 602 -24.29 7.98 -29.77
C HIS A 602 -24.16 7.36 -28.38
N ALA A 603 -22.97 6.90 -27.95
CA ALA A 603 -22.66 6.63 -26.54
C ALA A 603 -21.15 6.59 -26.32
N GLU A 604 -20.71 6.68 -25.08
CA GLU A 604 -19.28 6.62 -24.70
C GLU A 604 -19.02 5.80 -23.43
N ALA A 605 -17.79 5.29 -23.33
CA ALA A 605 -17.30 4.46 -22.23
C ALA A 605 -15.86 4.83 -21.88
N PRO A 606 -15.42 4.64 -20.63
CA PRO A 606 -14.00 4.77 -20.29
C PRO A 606 -13.19 3.69 -21.00
N THR A 607 -11.89 3.93 -21.16
CA THR A 607 -10.97 2.85 -21.49
C THR A 607 -10.75 1.98 -20.26
N ILE A 608 -10.48 0.69 -20.46
CA ILE A 608 -10.45 -0.32 -19.40
C ILE A 608 -9.17 -1.15 -19.55
N ASP A 609 -8.27 -1.04 -18.58
CA ASP A 609 -7.03 -1.83 -18.52
C ASP A 609 -7.30 -3.16 -17.80
N CYS A 610 -7.70 -3.09 -16.53
CA CYS A 610 -7.95 -4.28 -15.73
C CYS A 610 -9.00 -4.06 -14.66
N MET A 611 -9.46 -5.19 -14.10
CA MET A 611 -10.33 -5.26 -12.94
C MET A 611 -9.59 -5.95 -11.79
N PHE A 612 -9.65 -5.36 -10.60
CA PHE A 612 -9.16 -5.98 -9.37
C PHE A 612 -10.33 -6.42 -8.50
N ILE A 613 -10.30 -7.67 -8.03
CA ILE A 613 -11.17 -8.15 -6.96
C ILE A 613 -10.30 -8.51 -5.76
N TYR A 614 -10.52 -7.81 -4.65
CA TYR A 614 -9.89 -8.15 -3.37
C TYR A 614 -10.85 -8.99 -2.53
N THR A 615 -10.43 -10.19 -2.16
CA THR A 615 -11.25 -11.12 -1.36
C THR A 615 -10.37 -12.12 -0.59
N ASP A 616 -10.89 -12.73 0.46
CA ASP A 616 -10.29 -13.88 1.15
C ASP A 616 -10.69 -15.23 0.52
N VAL A 617 -11.68 -15.23 -0.38
CA VAL A 617 -12.07 -16.40 -1.19
C VAL A 617 -11.16 -16.53 -2.41
N LYS A 618 -10.66 -17.75 -2.67
CA LYS A 618 -9.86 -18.00 -3.87
C LYS A 618 -10.73 -17.93 -5.13
N LEU A 619 -10.26 -17.14 -6.09
CA LEU A 619 -10.88 -16.96 -7.40
C LEU A 619 -10.06 -17.66 -8.49
N SER A 620 -10.68 -17.96 -9.63
CA SER A 620 -9.97 -18.40 -10.85
C SER A 620 -10.74 -18.01 -12.11
N TRP A 621 -10.05 -17.98 -13.25
CA TRP A 621 -10.63 -17.65 -14.56
C TRP A 621 -9.84 -18.34 -15.69
N SER A 622 -10.39 -18.29 -16.90
CA SER A 622 -9.74 -18.80 -18.11
C SER A 622 -9.51 -17.66 -19.11
N PRO A 623 -8.36 -16.96 -19.05
CA PRO A 623 -8.10 -15.79 -19.89
C PRO A 623 -7.94 -16.13 -21.37
N TYR A 624 -8.50 -15.28 -22.24
CA TYR A 624 -8.38 -15.35 -23.70
C TYR A 624 -7.06 -14.72 -24.18
N THR A 625 -5.93 -15.28 -23.74
CA THR A 625 -4.57 -14.73 -24.02
C THR A 625 -4.19 -14.65 -25.50
N HIS A 626 -4.89 -15.34 -26.40
CA HIS A 626 -4.69 -15.25 -27.85
C HIS A 626 -5.28 -13.97 -28.47
N ASN A 627 -6.06 -13.18 -27.72
CA ASN A 627 -6.61 -11.92 -28.21
C ASN A 627 -5.51 -10.91 -28.58
N THR A 628 -4.33 -11.00 -27.96
CA THR A 628 -3.16 -10.15 -28.20
C THR A 628 -2.10 -10.81 -29.12
N ASP A 629 -2.36 -12.02 -29.65
CA ASP A 629 -1.37 -12.76 -30.45
C ASP A 629 -1.03 -12.00 -31.76
N GLY A 630 0.24 -11.57 -31.87
CA GLY A 630 0.74 -10.87 -33.05
C GLY A 630 0.53 -9.35 -33.04
N MET A 631 -0.05 -8.79 -31.97
CA MET A 631 0.00 -7.35 -31.70
C MET A 631 1.41 -6.95 -31.23
N SER A 632 1.83 -5.72 -31.55
CA SER A 632 3.11 -5.16 -31.11
C SER A 632 2.91 -4.14 -29.99
N LEU A 633 3.62 -4.34 -28.88
CA LEU A 633 3.95 -3.30 -27.90
C LEU A 633 5.00 -2.34 -28.48
#